data_AF-A0A6A5AUS4-F1
#
_entry.id   AF-A0A6A5AUS4-F1
#
_cell.length_a   1.000
_cell.length_b   1.000
_cell.length_c   1.000
_cell.angle_alpha   90.00
_cell.angle_beta   90.00
_cell.angle_gamma   90.00
#
_symmetry.space_group_name_H-M   'P 1'
#
loop_
_entity.id
_entity.type
_entity.pdbx_description
1 polymer ?
#
loop_
_entity_poly.entity_id
_entity_poly.type
_entity_poly.pdbx_seq_one_letter_code
_entity_poly.pdbx_strand_id
1 'polypeptide(L)'
;MCVVPTAAPSTSSSHAKLLQETSSPLLRALFDYESQFQQQLLMAEAVESTAKARLAATEACLEQLDAQTRGIQAALSNLDAHHTAMQGRFTPFWADFKHAQSDHSTLLEHFDTYVHRLGLIPLHPALASDTRLTLLDCIPLDRERDWLVSCKQSQASLEAKMDGLAASFRTLSDAITEQSSAVVSNYDAVSKRVADSTQQTMDEAAATAATASMNMSFMFGSTHILEACRGLDDLFRQQADVVCMYLPNMQNADDQLKTIMNSVADAKAEAYGVVCTNLKRVSEL
;
A
#
# COMPACT_ATOMS: atom_id res chain seq x y z
N MET A 1 9.38 -29.97 8.85
CA MET A 1 9.85 -31.25 8.26
C MET A 1 8.61 -31.99 7.75
N CYS A 2 8.26 -31.80 6.48
CA CYS A 2 7.19 -32.57 5.84
C CYS A 2 7.81 -33.78 5.15
N VAL A 3 7.46 -34.98 5.61
CA VAL A 3 7.84 -36.23 4.99
C VAL A 3 6.95 -36.43 3.77
N VAL A 4 7.52 -36.28 2.59
CA VAL A 4 6.90 -36.68 1.32
C VAL A 4 6.85 -38.21 1.29
N PRO A 5 5.71 -38.86 1.04
CA PRO A 5 5.70 -40.29 0.77
C PRO A 5 6.32 -40.52 -0.60
N THR A 6 7.51 -41.11 -0.63
CA THR A 6 8.14 -41.64 -1.83
C THR A 6 7.28 -42.79 -2.36
N ALA A 7 6.54 -42.56 -3.44
CA ALA A 7 5.85 -43.63 -4.16
C ALA A 7 6.90 -44.60 -4.72
N ALA A 8 6.87 -45.84 -4.24
CA ALA A 8 7.68 -46.92 -4.78
C ALA A 8 7.16 -47.32 -6.18
N PRO A 9 8.01 -47.45 -7.22
CA PRO A 9 7.59 -47.99 -8.50
C PRO A 9 7.68 -49.51 -8.41
N SER A 10 6.59 -50.19 -8.08
CA SER A 10 6.64 -51.64 -7.90
C SER A 10 5.47 -52.35 -8.58
N THR A 11 5.82 -53.14 -9.60
CA THR A 11 5.15 -54.34 -10.18
C THR A 11 4.38 -54.27 -11.52
N SER A 12 4.19 -53.11 -12.17
CA SER A 12 3.41 -53.06 -13.45
C SER A 12 4.17 -53.53 -14.73
N SER A 13 5.50 -53.63 -14.69
CA SER A 13 6.33 -53.77 -15.90
C SER A 13 6.15 -55.07 -16.70
N SER A 14 5.88 -56.20 -16.04
CA SER A 14 5.86 -57.52 -16.70
C SER A 14 4.57 -57.80 -17.48
N HIS A 15 3.43 -57.34 -16.97
CA HIS A 15 2.11 -57.56 -17.59
C HIS A 15 1.84 -56.56 -18.72
N ALA A 16 2.30 -55.31 -18.55
CA ALA A 16 2.31 -54.29 -19.58
C ALA A 16 3.08 -54.73 -20.84
N LYS A 17 4.27 -55.33 -20.67
CA LYS A 17 5.06 -55.89 -21.78
C LYS A 17 4.33 -57.01 -22.52
N LEU A 18 3.65 -57.91 -21.79
CA LEU A 18 2.92 -59.03 -22.39
C LEU A 18 1.70 -58.57 -23.22
N LEU A 19 0.99 -57.54 -22.76
CA LEU A 19 -0.13 -56.94 -23.50
C LEU A 19 0.35 -56.10 -24.70
N GLN A 20 1.54 -55.49 -24.60
CA GLN A 20 2.18 -54.74 -25.67
C GLN A 20 2.68 -55.63 -26.82
N GLU A 21 3.07 -56.87 -26.52
CA GLU A 21 3.57 -57.87 -27.49
C GLU A 21 2.47 -58.81 -28.03
N THR A 22 1.22 -58.64 -27.60
CA THR A 22 0.10 -59.49 -27.98
C THR A 22 -0.35 -59.23 -29.43
N SER A 23 -0.61 -60.31 -30.18
CA SER A 23 -1.12 -60.24 -31.57
C SER A 23 -2.61 -59.91 -31.69
N SER A 24 -3.33 -59.85 -30.56
CA SER A 24 -4.74 -59.47 -30.51
C SER A 24 -4.89 -57.94 -30.53
N PRO A 25 -5.54 -57.37 -31.55
CA PRO A 25 -5.72 -55.92 -31.67
C PRO A 25 -6.56 -55.32 -30.54
N LEU A 26 -7.47 -56.10 -29.95
CA LEU A 26 -8.32 -55.65 -28.83
C LEU A 26 -7.51 -55.45 -27.54
N LEU A 27 -6.62 -56.39 -27.23
CA LEU A 27 -5.76 -56.29 -26.04
C LEU A 27 -4.71 -55.18 -26.19
N ARG A 28 -4.25 -54.93 -27.43
CA ARG A 28 -3.39 -53.78 -27.76
C ARG A 28 -4.12 -52.45 -27.54
N ALA A 29 -5.36 -52.33 -28.03
CA ALA A 29 -6.17 -51.12 -27.87
C ALA A 29 -6.50 -50.83 -26.39
N LEU A 30 -6.77 -51.87 -25.59
CA LEU A 30 -7.02 -51.72 -24.15
C LEU A 30 -5.76 -51.28 -23.38
N PHE A 31 -4.59 -51.82 -23.73
CA PHE A 31 -3.32 -51.36 -23.17
C PHE A 31 -3.02 -49.89 -23.54
N ASP A 32 -3.22 -49.53 -24.81
CA ASP A 32 -3.00 -48.16 -25.29
C ASP A 32 -3.99 -47.17 -24.63
N TYR A 33 -5.23 -47.60 -24.33
CA TYR A 33 -6.21 -46.85 -23.54
C TYR A 33 -5.73 -46.61 -22.11
N GLU A 34 -5.35 -47.68 -21.41
CA GLU A 34 -4.91 -47.60 -20.02
C GLU A 34 -3.69 -46.69 -19.88
N SER A 35 -2.74 -46.80 -20.81
CA SER A 35 -1.56 -45.94 -20.85
C SER A 35 -1.93 -44.47 -21.10
N GLN A 36 -2.85 -44.19 -22.03
CA GLN A 36 -3.30 -42.82 -22.31
C GLN A 36 -4.08 -42.23 -21.12
N PHE A 37 -4.98 -43.00 -20.52
CA PHE A 37 -5.74 -42.60 -19.35
C PHE A 37 -4.82 -42.30 -18.15
N GLN A 38 -3.84 -43.18 -17.87
CA GLN A 38 -2.87 -42.94 -16.81
C GLN A 38 -2.05 -41.67 -17.04
N GLN A 39 -1.58 -41.45 -18.28
CA GLN A 39 -0.88 -40.22 -18.63
C GLN A 39 -1.76 -38.98 -18.42
N GLN A 40 -3.02 -39.03 -18.86
CA GLN A 40 -3.98 -37.93 -18.72
C GLN A 40 -4.30 -37.63 -17.26
N LEU A 41 -4.48 -38.67 -16.43
CA LEU A 41 -4.70 -38.55 -15.00
C LEU A 41 -3.52 -37.84 -14.31
N LEU A 42 -2.28 -38.28 -14.61
CA LEU A 42 -1.08 -37.64 -14.06
C LEU A 42 -0.95 -36.18 -14.50
N MET A 43 -1.31 -35.86 -15.75
CA MET A 43 -1.32 -34.47 -16.23
C MET A 43 -2.36 -33.62 -15.51
N ALA A 44 -3.57 -34.14 -15.31
CA ALA A 44 -4.64 -33.44 -14.59
C ALA A 44 -4.26 -33.21 -13.11
N GLU A 45 -3.71 -34.22 -12.43
CA GLU A 45 -3.22 -34.11 -11.05
C GLU A 45 -2.09 -33.06 -10.92
N ALA A 46 -1.17 -33.01 -11.88
CA ALA A 46 -0.09 -32.03 -11.89
C ALA A 46 -0.61 -30.59 -12.10
N VAL A 47 -1.57 -30.40 -13.01
CA VAL A 47 -2.22 -29.10 -13.24
C VAL A 47 -3.01 -28.67 -12.01
N GLU A 48 -3.80 -29.56 -11.41
CA GLU A 48 -4.57 -29.27 -10.19
C GLU A 48 -3.64 -28.91 -9.01
N SER A 49 -2.57 -29.67 -8.81
CA SER A 49 -1.60 -29.40 -7.75
C SER A 49 -0.93 -28.03 -7.95
N THR A 50 -0.57 -27.68 -9.19
CA THR A 50 0.03 -26.39 -9.53
C THR A 50 -0.96 -25.24 -9.31
N ALA A 51 -2.20 -25.39 -9.76
CA ALA A 51 -3.26 -24.41 -9.59
C ALA A 51 -3.53 -24.13 -8.10
N LYS A 52 -3.63 -25.18 -7.26
CA LYS A 52 -3.77 -25.04 -5.80
C LYS A 52 -2.60 -24.28 -5.18
N ALA A 53 -1.36 -24.58 -5.59
CA ALA A 53 -0.19 -23.88 -5.09
C ALA A 53 -0.19 -22.39 -5.48
N ARG A 54 -0.61 -22.05 -6.70
CA ARG A 54 -0.73 -20.66 -7.17
C ARG A 54 -1.82 -19.89 -6.44
N LEU A 55 -2.96 -20.53 -6.20
CA LEU A 55 -4.06 -19.94 -5.43
C LEU A 55 -3.59 -19.61 -4.01
N ALA A 56 -2.99 -20.55 -3.30
CA ALA A 56 -2.46 -20.33 -1.96
C ALA A 56 -1.38 -19.22 -1.93
N ALA A 57 -0.49 -19.16 -2.93
CA ALA A 57 0.51 -18.09 -3.04
C ALA A 57 -0.13 -16.72 -3.28
N THR A 58 -1.21 -16.66 -4.07
CA THR A 58 -1.95 -15.44 -4.36
C THR A 58 -2.68 -14.94 -3.10
N GLU A 59 -3.37 -15.82 -2.38
CA GLU A 59 -4.01 -15.51 -1.10
C GLU A 59 -3.01 -14.93 -0.09
N ALA A 60 -1.86 -15.59 0.10
CA ALA A 60 -0.81 -15.09 0.97
C ALA A 60 -0.27 -13.71 0.54
N CYS A 61 -0.21 -13.45 -0.76
CA CYS A 61 0.21 -12.15 -1.29
C CYS A 61 -0.83 -11.05 -0.99
N LEU A 62 -2.13 -11.37 -1.12
CA LEU A 62 -3.23 -10.47 -0.80
C LEU A 62 -3.27 -10.13 0.70
N GLU A 63 -3.10 -11.12 1.58
CA GLU A 63 -2.99 -10.90 3.03
C GLU A 63 -1.83 -9.97 3.38
N GLN A 64 -0.68 -10.15 2.72
CA GLN A 64 0.49 -9.29 2.91
C GLN A 64 0.27 -7.87 2.39
N LEU A 65 -0.44 -7.70 1.27
CA LEU A 65 -0.84 -6.39 0.77
C LEU A 65 -1.78 -5.69 1.75
N ASP A 66 -2.80 -6.38 2.24
CA ASP A 66 -3.76 -5.87 3.22
C ASP A 66 -3.09 -5.49 4.56
N ALA A 67 -2.11 -6.27 5.02
CA ALA A 67 -1.30 -5.90 6.19
C ALA A 67 -0.48 -4.62 5.94
N GLN A 68 0.12 -4.47 4.76
CA GLN A 68 0.83 -3.25 4.38
C GLN A 68 -0.11 -2.04 4.27
N THR A 69 -1.30 -2.22 3.69
CA THR A 69 -2.36 -1.20 3.63
C THR A 69 -2.65 -0.65 5.01
N ARG A 70 -2.95 -1.53 5.98
CA ARG A 70 -3.24 -1.11 7.35
C ARG A 70 -2.06 -0.38 7.98
N GLY A 71 -0.84 -0.84 7.73
CA GLY A 71 0.38 -0.18 8.20
C GLY A 71 0.51 1.25 7.65
N ILE A 72 0.28 1.44 6.35
CA ILE A 72 0.32 2.75 5.69
C ILE A 72 -0.78 3.66 6.23
N GLN A 73 -2.01 3.17 6.36
CA GLN A 73 -3.14 3.95 6.90
C GLN A 73 -2.87 4.38 8.34
N ALA A 74 -2.31 3.51 9.18
CA ALA A 74 -1.91 3.85 10.54
C ALA A 74 -0.79 4.91 10.56
N ALA A 75 0.20 4.81 9.68
CA ALA A 75 1.27 5.79 9.56
C ALA A 75 0.74 7.17 9.09
N LEU A 76 -0.16 7.20 8.10
CA LEU A 76 -0.82 8.42 7.64
C LEU A 76 -1.66 9.06 8.73
N SER A 77 -2.45 8.26 9.46
CA SER A 77 -3.24 8.75 10.60
C SER A 77 -2.34 9.31 11.71
N ASN A 78 -1.19 8.68 11.97
CA ASN A 78 -0.23 9.19 12.93
C ASN A 78 0.39 10.54 12.47
N LEU A 79 0.78 10.64 11.21
CA LEU A 79 1.30 11.89 10.62
C LEU A 79 0.26 13.01 10.70
N ASP A 80 -0.99 12.73 10.35
CA ASP A 80 -2.10 13.69 10.41
C ASP A 80 -2.38 14.16 11.86
N ALA A 81 -2.37 13.23 12.82
CA ALA A 81 -2.53 13.58 14.23
C ALA A 81 -1.40 14.49 14.75
N HIS A 82 -0.15 14.20 14.37
CA HIS A 82 0.99 15.03 14.72
C HIS A 82 0.96 16.40 14.04
N HIS A 83 0.61 16.44 12.76
CA HIS A 83 0.45 17.68 12.00
C HIS A 83 -0.64 18.57 12.59
N THR A 84 -1.82 18.01 12.88
CA THR A 84 -2.93 18.70 13.52
C THR A 84 -2.53 19.24 14.90
N ALA A 85 -1.85 18.43 15.72
CA ALA A 85 -1.38 18.87 17.03
C ALA A 85 -0.33 19.99 16.93
N MET A 86 0.59 19.90 15.96
CA MET A 86 1.60 20.92 15.70
C MET A 86 0.96 22.23 15.24
N GLN A 87 0.03 22.17 14.28
CA GLN A 87 -0.71 23.31 13.75
C GLN A 87 -1.58 23.97 14.84
N GLY A 88 -2.23 23.17 15.68
CA GLY A 88 -3.03 23.64 16.81
C GLY A 88 -2.24 24.38 17.87
N ARG A 89 -0.92 24.15 17.98
CA ARG A 89 -0.01 24.90 18.85
C ARG A 89 0.61 26.11 18.16
N PHE A 90 1.03 25.95 16.91
CA PHE A 90 1.72 27.00 16.16
C PHE A 90 0.80 28.17 15.84
N THR A 91 -0.45 27.90 15.43
CA THR A 91 -1.41 28.95 15.04
C THR A 91 -1.70 29.97 16.15
N PRO A 92 -2.10 29.56 17.38
CA PRO A 92 -2.33 30.52 18.45
C PRO A 92 -1.03 31.23 18.87
N PHE A 93 0.07 30.49 19.00
CA PHE A 93 1.38 31.07 19.32
C PHE A 93 1.80 32.16 18.32
N TRP A 94 1.62 31.91 17.02
CA TRP A 94 1.99 32.86 15.98
C TRP A 94 1.10 34.11 16.01
N ALA A 95 -0.20 33.94 16.28
CA ALA A 95 -1.12 35.05 16.47
C ALA A 95 -0.73 35.92 17.67
N ASP A 96 -0.45 35.29 18.82
CA ASP A 96 0.00 35.97 20.04
C ASP A 96 1.32 36.70 19.81
N PHE A 97 2.27 36.07 19.12
CA PHE A 97 3.54 36.69 18.75
C PHE A 97 3.33 37.92 17.87
N LYS A 98 2.49 37.83 16.83
CA LYS A 98 2.23 38.96 15.93
C LYS A 98 1.54 40.12 16.65
N HIS A 99 0.64 39.84 17.58
CA HIS A 99 0.03 40.85 18.42
C HIS A 99 1.07 41.54 19.30
N ALA A 100 1.86 40.77 20.05
CA ALA A 100 2.91 41.30 20.92
C ALA A 100 3.99 42.09 20.14
N GLN A 101 4.35 41.63 18.94
CA GLN A 101 5.26 42.33 18.03
C GLN A 101 4.69 43.70 17.63
N SER A 102 3.41 43.75 17.25
CA SER A 102 2.73 44.99 16.87
C SER A 102 2.67 45.99 18.03
N ASP A 103 2.30 45.53 19.22
CA ASP A 103 2.25 46.37 20.42
C ASP A 103 3.64 46.94 20.76
N HIS A 104 4.68 46.09 20.69
CA HIS A 104 6.05 46.50 20.96
C HIS A 104 6.57 47.48 19.92
N SER A 105 6.34 47.23 18.61
CA SER A 105 6.72 48.16 17.54
C SER A 105 6.08 49.53 17.75
N THR A 106 4.78 49.54 18.05
CA THR A 106 4.02 50.76 18.34
C THR A 106 4.65 51.54 19.50
N LEU A 107 5.02 50.86 20.60
CA LEU A 107 5.67 51.49 21.75
C LEU A 107 7.01 52.14 21.38
N LEU A 108 7.85 51.43 20.61
CA LEU A 108 9.17 51.92 20.22
C LEU A 108 9.11 53.06 19.19
N GLU A 109 8.12 53.05 18.30
CA GLU A 109 7.89 54.11 17.31
C GLU A 109 7.40 55.41 17.97
N HIS A 110 6.56 55.30 19.00
CA HIS A 110 6.01 56.46 19.71
C HIS A 110 6.92 57.01 20.81
N PHE A 111 8.10 56.41 21.04
CA PHE A 111 9.03 56.82 22.09
C PHE A 111 9.32 58.33 22.06
N ASP A 112 9.74 58.88 20.91
CA ASP A 112 10.06 60.31 20.80
C ASP A 112 8.83 61.21 21.00
N THR A 113 7.64 60.72 20.65
CA THR A 113 6.38 61.42 20.91
C THR A 113 6.11 61.49 22.41
N TYR A 114 6.36 60.41 23.16
CA TYR A 114 6.21 60.39 24.62
C TYR A 114 7.25 61.30 25.30
N VAL A 115 8.51 61.25 24.85
CA VAL A 115 9.57 62.15 25.32
C VAL A 115 9.18 63.61 25.09
N HIS A 116 8.69 63.95 23.90
CA HIS A 116 8.23 65.31 23.58
C HIS A 116 7.07 65.74 24.49
N ARG A 117 6.06 64.88 24.70
CA ARG A 117 4.94 65.17 25.61
C ARG A 117 5.39 65.39 27.05
N LEU A 118 6.35 64.61 27.55
CA LEU A 118 6.88 64.80 28.91
C LEU A 118 7.58 66.16 29.07
N GLY A 119 8.24 66.66 28.03
CA GLY A 119 8.85 67.98 28.01
C GLY A 119 7.85 69.15 27.99
N LEU A 120 6.58 68.89 27.67
CA LEU A 120 5.52 69.91 27.67
C LEU A 120 4.76 69.98 29.01
N ILE A 121 4.94 69.01 29.91
CA ILE A 121 4.22 68.95 31.18
C ILE A 121 5.07 69.59 32.27
N PRO A 122 4.68 70.78 32.78
CA PRO A 122 5.43 71.45 33.83
C PRO A 122 5.30 70.72 35.18
N LEU A 123 6.35 70.77 35.98
CA LEU A 123 6.33 70.27 37.35
C LEU A 123 5.50 71.19 38.26
N HIS A 124 4.91 70.60 39.29
CA HIS A 124 4.24 71.37 40.35
C HIS A 124 5.26 72.32 41.00
N PRO A 125 4.90 73.58 41.35
CA PRO A 125 5.85 74.57 41.89
C PRO A 125 6.63 74.12 43.12
N ALA A 126 6.04 73.26 43.95
CA ALA A 126 6.70 72.69 45.13
C ALA A 126 7.80 71.65 44.81
N LEU A 127 7.83 71.13 43.58
CA LEU A 127 8.79 70.13 43.10
C LEU A 127 9.77 70.71 42.06
N ALA A 128 9.49 71.90 41.53
CA ALA A 128 10.33 72.57 40.55
C ALA A 128 11.60 73.12 41.22
N SER A 129 12.73 73.03 40.51
CA SER A 129 14.01 73.61 40.90
C SER A 129 14.67 74.28 39.71
N ASP A 130 15.76 75.02 39.93
CA ASP A 130 16.52 75.66 38.85
C ASP A 130 17.02 74.69 37.76
N THR A 131 17.04 73.40 38.06
CA THR A 131 17.51 72.32 37.16
C THR A 131 16.40 71.37 36.71
N ARG A 132 15.17 71.50 37.23
CA ARG A 132 14.04 70.62 36.91
C ARG A 132 12.76 71.41 36.79
N LEU A 133 12.26 71.55 35.57
CA LEU A 133 11.09 72.36 35.23
C LEU A 133 9.94 71.51 34.69
N THR A 134 10.23 70.37 34.08
CA THR A 134 9.27 69.50 33.39
C THR A 134 9.35 68.07 33.89
N LEU A 135 8.34 67.25 33.60
CA LEU A 135 8.39 65.81 33.92
C LEU A 135 9.54 65.09 33.21
N LEU A 136 10.01 65.60 32.08
CA LEU A 136 11.16 65.05 31.36
C LEU A 136 12.46 65.16 32.17
N ASP A 137 12.63 66.24 32.94
CA ASP A 137 13.84 66.48 33.74
C ASP A 137 13.96 65.51 34.94
N CYS A 138 12.90 64.73 35.20
CA CYS A 138 12.86 63.70 36.24
C CYS A 138 13.26 62.31 35.73
N ILE A 139 13.50 62.13 34.42
CA ILE A 139 13.86 60.83 33.85
C ILE A 139 15.30 60.82 33.31
N PRO A 140 16.02 59.69 33.42
CA PRO A 140 17.35 59.54 32.85
C PRO A 140 17.26 59.29 31.32
N LEU A 141 16.95 60.34 30.55
CA LEU A 141 16.62 60.24 29.12
C LEU A 141 17.69 59.51 28.28
N ASP A 142 18.97 59.77 28.53
CA ASP A 142 20.05 59.13 27.77
C ASP A 142 20.06 57.60 27.98
N ARG A 143 19.82 57.16 29.21
CA ARG A 143 19.70 55.73 29.53
C ARG A 143 18.49 55.10 28.85
N GLU A 144 17.36 55.81 28.80
CA GLU A 144 16.15 55.33 28.12
C GLU A 144 16.36 55.24 26.60
N ARG A 145 17.10 56.17 26.00
CA ARG A 145 17.48 56.13 24.58
C ARG A 145 18.42 54.96 24.25
N ASP A 146 19.41 54.72 25.10
CA ASP A 146 20.28 53.55 24.95
C ASP A 146 19.47 52.25 25.06
N TRP A 147 18.52 52.20 26.00
CA TRP A 147 17.64 51.05 26.15
C TRP A 147 16.71 50.86 24.94
N LEU A 148 16.18 51.94 24.36
CA LEU A 148 15.40 51.91 23.11
C LEU A 148 16.20 51.25 21.97
N VAL A 149 17.47 51.61 21.81
CA VAL A 149 18.35 51.00 20.80
C VAL A 149 18.52 49.50 21.06
N SER A 150 18.76 49.12 22.31
CA SER A 150 18.85 47.70 22.69
C SER A 150 17.54 46.94 22.44
N CYS A 151 16.38 47.55 22.71
CA CYS A 151 15.07 46.96 22.44
C CYS A 151 14.84 46.75 20.94
N LYS A 152 15.14 47.76 20.11
CA LYS A 152 15.05 47.64 18.64
C LYS A 152 15.93 46.52 18.09
N GLN A 153 17.17 46.39 18.59
CA GLN A 153 18.07 45.31 18.19
C GLN A 153 17.55 43.93 18.64
N SER A 154 17.04 43.83 19.86
CA SER A 154 16.43 42.60 20.38
C SER A 154 15.19 42.19 19.57
N GLN A 155 14.32 43.16 19.25
CA GLN A 155 13.14 42.94 18.42
C GLN A 155 13.54 42.42 17.03
N ALA A 156 14.47 43.08 16.34
CA ALA A 156 14.92 42.61 15.02
C ALA A 156 15.52 41.19 15.06
N SER A 157 16.26 40.86 16.12
CA SER A 157 16.81 39.51 16.32
C SER A 157 15.72 38.47 16.57
N LEU A 158 14.72 38.81 17.40
CA LEU A 158 13.59 37.94 17.66
C LEU A 158 12.75 37.71 16.39
N GLU A 159 12.47 38.77 15.64
CA GLU A 159 11.75 38.70 14.37
C GLU A 159 12.43 37.76 13.38
N ALA A 160 13.74 37.89 13.18
CA ALA A 160 14.50 37.00 12.30
C ALA A 160 14.40 35.52 12.72
N LYS A 161 14.45 35.23 14.02
CA LYS A 161 14.28 33.86 14.54
C LYS A 161 12.86 33.34 14.33
N MET A 162 11.86 34.20 14.53
CA MET A 162 10.45 33.85 14.40
C MET A 162 10.06 33.64 12.94
N ASP A 163 10.58 34.44 12.01
CA ASP A 163 10.41 34.23 10.58
C ASP A 163 11.08 32.93 10.12
N GLY A 164 12.27 32.62 10.66
CA GLY A 164 12.92 31.31 10.46
C GLY A 164 12.06 30.15 10.95
N LEU A 165 11.49 30.25 12.15
CA LEU A 165 10.58 29.25 12.70
C LEU A 165 9.32 29.08 11.83
N ALA A 166 8.73 30.18 11.36
CA ALA A 166 7.56 30.14 10.49
C ALA A 166 7.87 29.57 9.09
N ALA A 167 9.09 29.79 8.58
CA ALA A 167 9.54 29.14 7.36
C ALA A 167 9.67 27.62 7.57
N SER A 168 10.34 27.17 8.64
CA SER A 168 10.48 25.75 8.97
C SER A 168 9.12 25.06 9.18
N PHE A 169 8.19 25.71 9.88
CA PHE A 169 6.84 25.18 10.07
C PHE A 169 6.10 25.01 8.74
N ARG A 170 6.18 25.99 7.83
CA ARG A 170 5.57 25.89 6.50
C ARG A 170 6.19 24.76 5.69
N THR A 171 7.52 24.69 5.62
CA THR A 171 8.22 23.61 4.91
C THR A 171 7.82 22.23 5.42
N LEU A 172 7.74 22.06 6.75
CA LEU A 172 7.32 20.79 7.34
C LEU A 172 5.85 20.47 7.06
N SER A 173 4.96 21.46 7.16
CA SER A 173 3.54 21.30 6.85
C SER A 173 3.31 20.92 5.39
N ASP A 174 3.99 21.61 4.46
CA ASP A 174 3.90 21.35 3.03
C ASP A 174 4.44 19.94 2.70
N ALA A 175 5.57 19.54 3.29
CA ALA A 175 6.12 18.21 3.12
C ALA A 175 5.17 17.10 3.61
N ILE A 176 4.53 17.28 4.77
CA ILE A 176 3.56 16.31 5.31
C ILE A 176 2.34 16.17 4.40
N THR A 177 1.80 17.30 3.91
CA THR A 177 0.61 17.29 3.04
C THR A 177 0.93 16.69 1.66
N GLU A 178 2.05 17.04 1.05
CA GLU A 178 2.52 16.46 -0.21
C GLU A 178 2.72 14.94 -0.07
N GLN A 179 3.45 14.51 0.96
CA GLN A 179 3.72 13.09 1.20
C GLN A 179 2.45 12.29 1.45
N SER A 180 1.53 12.82 2.26
CA SER A 180 0.26 12.15 2.54
C SER A 180 -0.57 11.97 1.26
N SER A 181 -0.64 13.00 0.42
CA SER A 181 -1.36 12.93 -0.85
C SER A 181 -0.75 11.93 -1.84
N ALA A 182 0.58 11.90 -1.95
CA ALA A 182 1.29 10.99 -2.85
C ALA A 182 1.14 9.53 -2.43
N VAL A 183 1.18 9.24 -1.12
CA VAL A 183 0.98 7.89 -0.60
C VAL A 183 -0.45 7.42 -0.82
N VAL A 184 -1.45 8.26 -0.55
CA VAL A 184 -2.87 7.93 -0.79
C VAL A 184 -3.15 7.65 -2.27
N SER A 185 -2.69 8.53 -3.17
CA SER A 185 -2.95 8.36 -4.62
C SER A 185 -2.32 7.08 -5.19
N ASN A 186 -1.08 6.76 -4.78
CA ASN A 186 -0.42 5.53 -5.23
C ASN A 186 -1.14 4.30 -4.67
N TYR A 187 -1.55 4.36 -3.41
CA TYR A 187 -2.26 3.28 -2.76
C TYR A 187 -3.61 2.98 -3.44
N ASP A 188 -4.42 4.00 -3.71
CA ASP A 188 -5.71 3.82 -4.40
C ASP A 188 -5.53 3.21 -5.80
N ALA A 189 -4.49 3.61 -6.53
CA ALA A 189 -4.16 3.05 -7.83
C ALA A 189 -3.74 1.57 -7.77
N VAL A 190 -2.99 1.17 -6.75
CA VAL A 190 -2.62 -0.25 -6.52
C VAL A 190 -3.84 -1.06 -6.10
N SER A 191 -4.60 -0.57 -5.11
CA SER A 191 -5.80 -1.23 -4.58
C SER A 191 -6.84 -1.49 -5.67
N LYS A 192 -7.09 -0.49 -6.53
CA LYS A 192 -8.01 -0.62 -7.66
C LYS A 192 -7.54 -1.65 -8.69
N ARG A 193 -6.26 -1.65 -9.07
CA ARG A 193 -5.72 -2.64 -10.01
C ARG A 193 -5.84 -4.07 -9.48
N VAL A 194 -5.56 -4.27 -8.19
CA VAL A 194 -5.71 -5.58 -7.55
C VAL A 194 -7.18 -6.01 -7.52
N ALA A 195 -8.10 -5.11 -7.19
CA ALA A 195 -9.54 -5.39 -7.20
C ALA A 195 -10.05 -5.74 -8.61
N ASP A 196 -9.69 -4.94 -9.62
CA ASP A 196 -10.09 -5.15 -11.02
C ASP A 196 -9.54 -6.49 -11.55
N SER A 197 -8.26 -6.78 -11.29
CA SER A 197 -7.61 -8.04 -11.70
C SER A 197 -8.21 -9.25 -10.99
N THR A 198 -8.61 -9.13 -9.73
CA THR A 198 -9.21 -10.23 -8.97
C THR A 198 -10.64 -10.49 -9.45
N GLN A 199 -11.45 -9.45 -9.58
CA GLN A 199 -12.86 -9.54 -10.00
C GLN A 199 -13.00 -10.14 -11.40
N GLN A 200 -12.20 -9.68 -12.37
CA GLN A 200 -12.21 -10.19 -13.74
C GLN A 200 -11.99 -11.71 -13.78
N THR A 201 -11.10 -12.23 -12.93
CA THR A 201 -10.81 -13.66 -12.90
C THR A 201 -11.80 -14.50 -12.10
N MET A 202 -12.46 -13.94 -11.10
CA MET A 202 -13.57 -14.64 -10.43
C MET A 202 -14.75 -14.85 -11.40
N ASP A 203 -15.02 -13.86 -12.24
CA ASP A 203 -16.08 -13.93 -13.26
C ASP A 203 -15.73 -14.96 -14.36
N GLU A 204 -14.47 -14.99 -14.82
CA GLU A 204 -13.98 -15.97 -15.81
C GLU A 204 -13.88 -17.40 -15.24
N ALA A 205 -13.43 -17.57 -13.99
CA ALA A 205 -13.38 -18.86 -13.30
C ALA A 205 -14.78 -19.43 -13.04
N ALA A 206 -15.75 -18.58 -12.65
CA ALA A 206 -17.14 -18.99 -12.48
C ALA A 206 -17.76 -19.48 -13.81
N ALA A 207 -17.45 -18.82 -14.93
CA ALA A 207 -17.89 -19.25 -16.25
C ALA A 207 -17.29 -20.62 -16.64
N THR A 208 -16.03 -20.85 -16.30
CA THR A 208 -15.31 -22.10 -16.59
C THR A 208 -15.82 -23.27 -15.73
N ALA A 209 -16.09 -23.03 -14.45
CA ALA A 209 -16.64 -24.02 -13.53
C ALA A 209 -18.09 -24.42 -13.88
N ALA A 210 -18.92 -23.47 -14.31
CA ALA A 210 -20.28 -23.75 -14.78
C ALA A 210 -20.30 -24.68 -16.00
N THR A 211 -19.33 -24.51 -16.91
CA THR A 211 -19.18 -25.35 -18.11
C THR A 211 -18.70 -26.76 -17.77
N ALA A 212 -17.80 -26.90 -16.79
CA ALA A 212 -17.31 -28.20 -16.33
C ALA A 212 -18.37 -29.03 -15.57
N SER A 213 -19.23 -28.37 -14.77
CA SER A 213 -20.27 -29.05 -13.97
C SER A 213 -21.39 -29.66 -14.81
N MET A 214 -21.63 -29.18 -16.03
CA MET A 214 -22.70 -29.71 -16.90
C MET A 214 -22.40 -31.09 -17.51
N ASN A 215 -21.15 -31.57 -17.45
CA ASN A 215 -20.69 -32.71 -18.27
C ASN A 215 -20.35 -34.00 -17.48
N MET A 216 -20.49 -34.03 -16.15
CA MET A 216 -20.01 -35.14 -15.30
C MET A 216 -21.11 -36.12 -14.86
N SER A 217 -21.75 -36.84 -15.78
CA SER A 217 -22.71 -37.89 -15.40
C SER A 217 -22.81 -39.03 -16.40
N PHE A 218 -21.86 -39.97 -16.43
CA PHE A 218 -22.12 -41.29 -17.03
C PHE A 218 -21.30 -42.42 -16.38
N MET A 219 -21.99 -43.45 -15.90
CA MET A 219 -21.48 -44.81 -15.74
C MET A 219 -22.46 -45.75 -16.44
N PHE A 220 -21.98 -46.58 -17.37
CA PHE A 220 -22.77 -47.66 -17.96
C PHE A 220 -22.05 -48.99 -17.70
N GLY A 221 -22.74 -49.94 -17.06
CA GLY A 221 -22.29 -51.31 -16.92
C GLY A 221 -22.79 -52.13 -18.10
N SER A 222 -21.91 -52.90 -18.77
CA SER A 222 -22.31 -53.75 -19.89
C SER A 222 -21.82 -55.19 -19.70
N THR A 223 -22.60 -56.16 -20.21
CA THR A 223 -22.52 -57.59 -19.87
C THR A 223 -22.17 -58.51 -21.05
N HIS A 224 -21.71 -57.98 -22.20
CA HIS A 224 -21.36 -58.79 -23.38
C HIS A 224 -20.07 -58.31 -24.09
N ILE A 225 -19.25 -59.24 -24.63
CA ILE A 225 -17.88 -58.94 -25.15
C ILE A 225 -17.86 -57.98 -26.36
N LEU A 226 -18.74 -58.15 -27.36
CA LEU A 226 -18.81 -57.23 -28.52
C LEU A 226 -19.40 -55.85 -28.15
N GLU A 227 -20.27 -55.84 -27.15
CA GLU A 227 -20.85 -54.63 -26.57
C GLU A 227 -19.83 -53.93 -25.66
N ALA A 228 -18.89 -54.68 -25.08
CA ALA A 228 -17.71 -54.17 -24.39
C ALA A 228 -16.68 -53.61 -25.38
N CYS A 229 -16.48 -54.20 -26.56
CA CYS A 229 -15.63 -53.62 -27.61
C CYS A 229 -16.21 -52.31 -28.18
N ARG A 230 -17.52 -52.28 -28.50
CA ARG A 230 -18.21 -51.04 -28.89
C ARG A 230 -18.24 -50.02 -27.75
N GLY A 231 -18.51 -50.48 -26.53
CA GLY A 231 -18.46 -49.65 -25.33
C GLY A 231 -17.08 -49.08 -25.06
N LEU A 232 -16.00 -49.81 -25.38
CA LEU A 232 -14.62 -49.33 -25.32
C LEU A 232 -14.32 -48.28 -26.39
N ASP A 233 -14.77 -48.47 -27.63
CA ASP A 233 -14.62 -47.48 -28.70
C ASP A 233 -15.42 -46.20 -28.41
N ASP A 234 -16.64 -46.34 -27.87
CA ASP A 234 -17.49 -45.22 -27.45
C ASP A 234 -16.91 -44.52 -26.20
N LEU A 235 -16.35 -45.27 -25.24
CA LEU A 235 -15.56 -44.72 -24.12
C LEU A 235 -14.32 -43.99 -24.62
N PHE A 236 -13.62 -44.53 -25.62
CA PHE A 236 -12.44 -43.89 -26.22
C PHE A 236 -12.81 -42.56 -26.85
N ARG A 237 -13.89 -42.52 -27.64
CA ARG A 237 -14.36 -41.27 -28.26
C ARG A 237 -14.84 -40.27 -27.22
N GLN A 238 -15.67 -40.71 -26.27
CA GLN A 238 -16.21 -39.82 -25.25
C GLN A 238 -15.14 -39.32 -24.28
N GLN A 239 -14.19 -40.18 -23.87
CA GLN A 239 -13.04 -39.75 -23.07
C GLN A 239 -12.12 -38.85 -23.88
N ALA A 240 -11.85 -39.16 -25.15
CA ALA A 240 -11.04 -38.28 -25.99
C ALA A 240 -11.72 -36.90 -26.16
N ASP A 241 -13.04 -36.84 -26.33
CA ASP A 241 -13.79 -35.58 -26.45
C ASP A 241 -13.82 -34.81 -25.11
N VAL A 242 -14.12 -35.49 -24.01
CA VAL A 242 -14.16 -34.88 -22.66
C VAL A 242 -12.77 -34.45 -22.22
N VAL A 243 -11.72 -35.24 -22.46
CA VAL A 243 -10.34 -34.89 -22.10
C VAL A 243 -9.76 -33.82 -23.02
N CYS A 244 -10.06 -33.86 -24.33
CA CYS A 244 -9.70 -32.77 -25.25
C CYS A 244 -10.35 -31.44 -24.88
N MET A 245 -11.47 -31.45 -24.16
CA MET A 245 -12.09 -30.23 -23.65
C MET A 245 -11.63 -29.88 -22.22
N TYR A 246 -11.53 -30.86 -21.33
CA TYR A 246 -11.32 -30.63 -19.89
C TYR A 246 -9.87 -30.30 -19.54
N LEU A 247 -8.90 -31.03 -20.11
CA LEU A 247 -7.49 -30.79 -19.81
C LEU A 247 -7.04 -29.39 -20.29
N PRO A 248 -7.43 -28.92 -21.50
CA PRO A 248 -7.15 -27.54 -21.91
C PRO A 248 -7.88 -26.50 -21.06
N ASN A 249 -9.10 -26.77 -20.57
CA ASN A 249 -9.80 -25.86 -19.67
C ASN A 249 -9.10 -25.75 -18.31
N MET A 250 -8.62 -26.86 -17.74
CA MET A 250 -7.82 -26.84 -16.52
C MET A 250 -6.49 -26.08 -16.71
N GLN A 251 -5.83 -26.29 -17.85
CA GLN A 251 -4.60 -25.56 -18.19
C GLN A 251 -4.87 -24.07 -18.39
N ASN A 252 -5.98 -23.72 -19.04
CA ASN A 252 -6.40 -22.33 -19.21
C ASN A 252 -6.66 -21.65 -17.85
N ALA A 253 -7.35 -22.34 -16.94
CA ALA A 253 -7.56 -21.87 -15.58
C ALA A 253 -6.24 -21.71 -14.79
N ASP A 254 -5.28 -22.63 -14.94
CA ASP A 254 -3.95 -22.48 -14.35
C ASP A 254 -3.18 -21.28 -14.93
N ASP A 255 -3.26 -21.05 -16.25
CA ASP A 255 -2.64 -19.91 -16.92
C ASP A 255 -3.27 -18.57 -16.49
N GLN A 256 -4.59 -18.54 -16.27
CA GLN A 256 -5.27 -17.40 -15.66
C GLN A 256 -4.78 -17.16 -14.23
N LEU A 257 -4.71 -18.19 -13.39
CA LEU A 257 -4.16 -18.09 -12.03
C LEU A 257 -2.70 -17.59 -12.04
N LYS A 258 -1.91 -18.00 -13.02
CA LYS A 258 -0.55 -17.49 -13.24
C LYS A 258 -0.54 -15.98 -13.42
N THR A 259 -1.45 -15.51 -14.27
CA THR A 259 -1.53 -14.12 -14.69
C THR A 259 -1.91 -13.24 -13.50
N ILE A 260 -2.85 -13.70 -12.67
CA ILE A 260 -3.21 -13.04 -11.41
C ILE A 260 -2.03 -13.02 -10.45
N MET A 261 -1.41 -14.17 -10.21
CA MET A 261 -0.30 -14.29 -9.27
C MET A 261 0.82 -13.32 -9.63
N ASN A 262 1.14 -13.19 -10.92
CA ASN A 262 2.13 -12.23 -11.41
C ASN A 262 1.64 -10.78 -11.24
N SER A 263 0.40 -10.47 -11.61
CA SER A 263 -0.20 -9.14 -11.44
C SER A 263 -0.18 -8.67 -9.97
N VAL A 264 -0.56 -9.55 -9.04
CA VAL A 264 -0.54 -9.27 -7.59
C VAL A 264 0.90 -9.16 -7.09
N ALA A 265 1.83 -9.99 -7.58
CA ALA A 265 3.25 -9.89 -7.23
C ALA A 265 3.87 -8.57 -7.72
N ASP A 266 3.55 -8.13 -8.94
CA ASP A 266 4.00 -6.86 -9.52
C ASP A 266 3.42 -5.67 -8.75
N ALA A 267 2.12 -5.70 -8.45
CA ALA A 267 1.46 -4.69 -7.61
C ALA A 267 2.10 -4.58 -6.22
N LYS A 268 2.43 -5.73 -5.62
CA LYS A 268 3.16 -5.79 -4.35
C LYS A 268 4.57 -5.21 -4.47
N ALA A 269 5.32 -5.54 -5.52
CA ALA A 269 6.66 -5.01 -5.72
C ALA A 269 6.65 -3.47 -5.89
N GLU A 270 5.68 -2.95 -6.65
CA GLU A 270 5.47 -1.51 -6.83
C GLU A 270 5.13 -0.81 -5.51
N ALA A 271 4.18 -1.36 -4.74
CA ALA A 271 3.81 -0.85 -3.42
C ALA A 271 4.99 -0.83 -2.45
N TYR A 272 5.77 -1.92 -2.39
CA TYR A 272 6.99 -1.98 -1.57
C TYR A 272 8.02 -0.92 -1.97
N GLY A 273 8.20 -0.69 -3.27
CA GLY A 273 9.11 0.32 -3.79
C GLY A 273 8.75 1.72 -3.28
N VAL A 274 7.48 2.09 -3.36
CA VAL A 274 6.94 3.38 -2.90
C VAL A 274 7.02 3.51 -1.38
N VAL A 275 6.71 2.46 -0.62
CA VAL A 275 6.82 2.49 0.84
C VAL A 275 8.28 2.66 1.27
N CYS A 276 9.22 1.94 0.66
CA CYS A 276 10.64 2.05 0.99
C CYS A 276 11.22 3.43 0.66
N THR A 277 10.89 4.03 -0.48
CA THR A 277 11.35 5.40 -0.81
C THR A 277 10.76 6.43 0.15
N ASN A 278 9.48 6.32 0.48
CA ASN A 278 8.83 7.24 1.41
C ASN A 278 9.35 7.08 2.85
N LEU A 279 9.54 5.86 3.35
CA LEU A 279 10.12 5.62 4.67
C LEU A 279 11.57 6.12 4.78
N LYS A 280 12.37 5.97 3.71
CA LYS A 280 13.72 6.56 3.66
C LYS A 280 13.68 8.08 3.74
N ARG A 281 12.78 8.70 2.98
CA ARG A 281 12.60 10.16 3.00
C ARG A 281 12.16 10.68 4.37
N VAL A 282 11.33 9.93 5.09
CA VAL A 282 10.98 10.25 6.51
C VAL A 282 12.17 10.09 7.43
N SER A 283 13.03 9.08 7.22
CA SER A 283 14.24 8.88 8.04
C SER A 283 15.33 9.94 7.82
N GLU A 284 15.26 10.70 6.74
CA GLU A 284 16.23 11.75 6.38
C GLU A 284 15.79 13.16 6.82
N LEU A 285 14.53 13.31 7.27
CA LEU A 285 13.96 14.53 7.85
C LEU A 285 14.20 14.58 9.37
#